data_AF-A0A231GQK0-F1
#
_entry.id   AF-A0A231GQK0-F1
#
_cell.length_a   1.000
_cell.length_b   1.000
_cell.length_c   1.000
_cell.angle_alpha   90.00
_cell.angle_beta   90.00
_cell.angle_gamma   90.00
#
_symmetry.space_group_name_H-M   'P 1'
#
loop_
_entity.id
_entity.type
_entity.pdbx_description
1 polymer ?
#
loop_
_entity_poly.entity_id
_entity_poly.type
_entity_poly.pdbx_seq_one_letter_code
_entity_poly.pdbx_strand_id
1 'polypeptide(L)' 'MVSDREIALEQALVAIIGAAIASGLDVKSLIDNATAGLLGNASYRWAEHPHELNAIQVMIDAYDQVK' A
#
# COMPACT_ATOMS: atom_id res chain seq x y z
N MET A 1 -2.01 -17.59 -11.98
CA MET A 1 -3.09 -17.81 -11.01
C MET A 1 -2.66 -17.10 -9.74
N VAL A 2 -3.43 -16.12 -9.29
CA VAL A 2 -3.16 -15.43 -8.03
C VAL A 2 -3.52 -16.40 -6.90
N SER A 3 -2.70 -16.47 -5.86
CA SER A 3 -2.94 -17.32 -4.70
C SER A 3 -3.97 -16.69 -3.75
N ASP A 4 -4.69 -17.52 -2.99
CA ASP A 4 -5.60 -17.04 -1.94
C ASP A 4 -4.90 -16.10 -0.95
N ARG A 5 -3.61 -16.35 -0.70
CA ARG A 5 -2.78 -15.50 0.16
C ARG A 5 -2.56 -14.10 -0.43
N GLU A 6 -2.28 -13.99 -1.72
CA GLU A 6 -2.09 -12.70 -2.39
C GLU A 6 -3.39 -11.90 -2.39
N ILE A 7 -4.53 -12.53 -2.69
CA ILE A 7 -5.86 -11.90 -2.62
C ILE A 7 -6.15 -11.40 -1.21
N ALA A 8 -5.87 -12.21 -0.17
CA ALA A 8 -6.11 -11.83 1.21
C ALA A 8 -5.24 -10.63 1.64
N LEU A 9 -3.99 -10.55 1.18
CA LEU A 9 -3.09 -9.44 1.48
C LEU A 9 -3.53 -8.14 0.77
N GLU A 10 -3.92 -8.23 -0.51
CA GLU A 10 -4.44 -7.08 -1.25
C GLU A 10 -5.74 -6.56 -0.63
N GLN A 11 -6.67 -7.46 -0.28
CA GLN A 11 -7.93 -7.09 0.35
C GLN A 11 -7.72 -6.45 1.73
N ALA A 12 -6.75 -6.93 2.52
CA ALA A 12 -6.39 -6.34 3.81
C ALA A 12 -5.86 -4.90 3.63
N LEU A 13 -5.07 -4.65 2.60
CA LEU A 13 -4.56 -3.31 2.29
C LEU A 13 -5.70 -2.36 1.89
N VAL A 14 -6.56 -2.78 0.95
CA VAL A 14 -7.76 -2.04 0.53
C VAL A 14 -8.62 -1.68 1.74
N ALA A 15 -8.87 -2.64 2.64
CA ALA A 15 -9.68 -2.42 3.83
C ALA A 15 -9.07 -1.37 4.79
N ILE A 16 -7.77 -1.42 5.03
CA ILE A 16 -7.06 -0.46 5.91
C ILE A 16 -7.11 0.94 5.31
N ILE A 17 -6.83 1.08 4.00
CA ILE A 17 -6.86 2.38 3.32
C ILE A 17 -8.29 2.94 3.32
N GLY A 18 -9.29 2.13 2.99
CA GLY A 18 -10.70 2.55 3.02
C GLY A 18 -11.16 2.98 4.41
N ALA A 19 -10.76 2.26 5.47
CA ALA A 19 -11.04 2.66 6.84
C ALA A 19 -10.36 3.98 7.24
N ALA A 20 -9.13 4.22 6.77
CA ALA A 20 -8.43 5.49 6.99
C ALA A 20 -9.14 6.67 6.31
N ILE A 21 -9.61 6.51 5.07
CA ILE A 21 -10.43 7.51 4.37
C ILE A 21 -11.72 7.78 5.13
N ALA A 22 -12.44 6.73 5.53
CA ALA A 22 -13.69 6.85 6.29
C ALA A 22 -13.50 7.54 7.66
N SER A 23 -12.29 7.46 8.21
CA SER A 23 -11.90 8.13 9.45
C SER A 23 -11.41 9.57 9.26
N GLY A 24 -11.40 10.08 8.02
CA GLY A 24 -11.01 11.45 7.68
C GLY A 24 -9.51 11.71 7.64
N LEU A 25 -8.67 10.68 7.54
CA LEU A 25 -7.22 10.86 7.39
C LEU A 25 -6.89 11.39 5.98
N ASP A 26 -5.82 12.18 5.88
CA ASP A 26 -5.22 12.53 4.58
C ASP A 26 -4.43 11.33 4.05
N VAL A 27 -5.17 10.40 3.45
CA VAL A 27 -4.62 9.16 2.92
C VAL A 27 -3.70 9.43 1.74
N LYS A 28 -3.94 10.45 0.92
CA LYS A 28 -3.03 10.79 -0.18
C LYS A 28 -1.63 11.11 0.33
N SER A 29 -1.51 11.99 1.33
CA SER A 29 -0.22 12.28 1.95
C SER A 29 0.39 11.06 2.65
N LEU A 30 -0.43 10.16 3.22
CA LEU A 30 0.06 8.91 3.81
C LEU A 30 0.68 7.99 2.76
N ILE A 31 0.05 7.85 1.59
CA ILE A 31 0.54 7.06 0.44
C ILE A 31 1.85 7.67 -0.11
N ASP A 32 1.91 8.99 -0.25
CA ASP A 32 3.13 9.69 -0.69
C ASP A 32 4.30 9.45 0.28
N ASN A 33 4.04 9.55 1.59
CA ASN A 33 5.04 9.28 2.63
C ASN A 33 5.50 7.81 2.65
N ALA A 34 4.58 6.86 2.52
CA ALA A 34 4.90 5.44 2.46
C ALA A 34 5.72 5.10 1.20
N THR A 35 5.39 5.73 0.07
CA THR A 35 6.15 5.62 -1.19
C THR A 35 7.59 6.11 -0.99
N ALA A 36 7.75 7.30 -0.39
CA ALA A 36 9.07 7.85 -0.08
C ALA A 36 9.86 6.93 0.87
N GLY A 37 9.22 6.31 1.87
CA GLY A 37 9.87 5.36 2.77
C GLY A 37 10.27 4.05 2.11
N LEU A 38 9.44 3.51 1.20
CA LEU A 38 9.79 2.33 0.42
C LEU A 38 10.98 2.62 -0.52
N LEU A 39 11.03 3.79 -1.16
CA LEU A 39 12.20 4.20 -1.96
C LEU A 39 13.44 4.48 -1.09
N GLY A 40 13.24 5.10 0.07
CA GLY A 40 14.28 5.59 0.97
C GLY A 40 14.78 4.58 2.01
N ASN A 41 14.36 3.31 1.96
CA ASN A 41 14.76 2.27 2.92
C ASN A 41 14.35 2.58 4.37
N ALA A 42 13.13 3.07 4.55
CA ALA A 42 12.52 3.21 5.86
C ALA A 42 12.45 1.86 6.61
N SER A 43 12.22 1.88 7.92
CA SER A 43 12.18 0.69 8.77
C SER A 43 11.13 -0.35 8.36
N TYR A 44 10.11 0.05 7.62
CA TYR A 44 9.07 -0.82 7.08
C TYR A 44 9.36 -1.33 5.65
N ARG A 45 10.46 -0.91 5.03
CA ARG A 45 10.98 -1.52 3.80
C ARG A 45 11.83 -2.73 4.18
N TRP A 46 11.29 -3.93 3.97
CA TRP A 46 11.98 -5.18 4.25
C TRP A 46 12.36 -5.95 2.98
N ALA A 47 11.73 -5.63 1.84
CA ALA A 47 12.01 -6.28 0.57
C ALA A 47 13.07 -5.50 -0.22
N GLU A 48 13.95 -6.23 -0.89
CA GLU A 48 14.99 -5.70 -1.77
C GLU A 48 14.44 -5.29 -3.14
N HIS A 49 15.24 -4.52 -3.88
CA HIS A 49 14.93 -4.16 -5.26
C HIS A 49 14.75 -5.40 -6.16
N PRO A 50 13.71 -5.45 -7.03
CA PRO A 50 12.75 -4.40 -7.37
C PRO A 50 11.43 -4.44 -6.59
N HIS A 51 11.32 -5.24 -5.53
CA HIS A 51 10.05 -5.54 -4.89
C HIS A 51 9.41 -4.34 -4.19
N GLU A 52 10.19 -3.30 -3.80
CA GLU A 52 9.60 -2.06 -3.29
C GLU A 52 8.72 -1.35 -4.34
N LEU A 53 9.07 -1.43 -5.63
CA LEU A 53 8.28 -0.80 -6.69
C LEU A 53 6.94 -1.52 -6.88
N ASN A 54 6.93 -2.85 -6.75
CA ASN A 54 5.69 -3.62 -6.77
C ASN A 54 4.80 -3.26 -5.56
N ALA A 55 5.40 -3.10 -4.37
CA ALA A 55 4.67 -2.69 -3.17
C ALA A 55 4.07 -1.28 -3.32
N ILE A 56 4.80 -0.34 -3.93
CA ILE A 56 4.31 1.00 -4.26
C ILE A 56 3.11 0.92 -5.21
N GLN A 57 3.21 0.13 -6.29
CA GLN A 57 2.12 0.00 -7.26
C GLN A 57 0.86 -0.60 -6.61
N VAL A 58 1.00 -1.69 -5.86
CA VAL A 58 -0.13 -2.33 -5.15
C VAL A 58 -0.80 -1.36 -4.17
N MET A 59 -0.02 -0.50 -3.51
CA MET A 59 -0.54 0.53 -2.61
C MET A 59 -1.32 1.62 -3.35
N ILE A 60 -0.86 2.05 -4.52
CA ILE A 60 -1.59 3.00 -5.39
C ILE A 60 -2.89 2.37 -5.89
N ASP A 61 -2.83 1.14 -6.39
CA ASP A 61 -4.00 0.42 -6.91
C ASP A 61 -5.05 0.21 -5.80
N ALA A 62 -4.62 -0.08 -4.57
CA ALA A 62 -5.52 -0.21 -3.43
C ALA A 62 -6.17 1.12 -3.03
N TYR A 63 -5.46 2.24 -3.16
CA TYR A 63 -6.02 3.58 -2.94
C TYR A 63 -7.05 3.95 -3.99
N ASP A 64 -6.80 3.65 -5.27
CA ASP A 64 -7.74 3.92 -6.35
C ASP A 64 -9.03 3.08 -6.26
N GLN A 65 -8.98 1.90 -5.63
CA GLN A 65 -10.16 1.05 -5.40
C GLN A 65 -11.12 1.58 -4.32
N VAL A 66 -10.66 2.44 -3.42
CA VAL A 66 -11.47 2.95 -2.29
C VAL A 66 -11.85 4.43 -2.43
N LYS A 67 -11.44 5.06 -3.52
CA LYS A 67 -11.79 6.44 -3.88
C LYS A 67 -13.09 6.47 -4.68
#